data_AF-A0A4Z1EBA3-F1
#
_entry.id   AF-A0A4Z1EBA3-F1
#
_cell.length_a   1.000
_cell.length_b   1.000
_cell.length_c   1.000
_cell.angle_alpha   90.00
_cell.angle_beta   90.00
_cell.angle_gamma   90.00
#
_symmetry.space_group_name_H-M   'P 1'
#
loop_
_entity.id
_entity.type
_entity.pdbx_description
1 polymer ?
#
loop_
_entity_poly.entity_id
_entity_poly.type
_entity_poly.pdbx_seq_one_letter_code
_entity_poly.pdbx_strand_id
1 'polypeptide(L)'
;MLWHAGRLASFQKEVLDLIGLRNEQLFVTEPTAIDELIVPLPGACIGEFVLPEFAKAVGRHPSRPQVAGRKVFLSRSGLGDGRGSIENDGDHTLDRLFADHGFTIVRPEELSVREQLDEMTSAEIVVGLEGSALHSVLLMEDPVRTKFWALTRHRGGSGVYAHIKSAKSLSYETLNFTTRRIRTADADVALDVEALERALQSTDGFSRNLAALDQRIERPSDFQTRLMGHLHNGQVRLDGRDGAARDAYLALRSRSGEPDEVATLLEPLF
;
A
#
# COMPACT_ATOMS: atom_id res chain seq x y z
N MET A 1 4.56 -13.31 -11.08
CA MET A 1 3.42 -14.26 -11.04
C MET A 1 2.39 -13.76 -12.04
N LEU A 2 2.29 -14.39 -13.21
CA LEU A 2 1.24 -14.05 -14.18
C LEU A 2 -0.08 -14.59 -13.65
N TRP A 3 -1.07 -13.71 -13.51
CA TRP A 3 -2.39 -14.09 -12.98
C TRP A 3 -3.15 -14.92 -14.01
N HIS A 4 -3.39 -16.19 -13.70
CA HIS A 4 -4.26 -17.06 -14.48
C HIS A 4 -5.73 -16.69 -14.20
N ALA A 5 -6.23 -15.67 -14.89
CA ALA A 5 -7.62 -15.26 -14.82
C ALA A 5 -8.09 -14.79 -16.21
N GLY A 6 -9.00 -15.52 -16.85
CA GLY A 6 -9.65 -15.09 -18.10
C GLY A 6 -10.76 -14.05 -17.91
N ARG A 7 -10.81 -13.39 -16.75
CA ARG A 7 -11.77 -12.33 -16.40
C ARG A 7 -11.30 -11.57 -15.15
N LEU A 8 -11.68 -10.29 -15.04
CA LEU A 8 -11.50 -9.51 -13.82
C LEU A 8 -12.39 -10.03 -12.68
N ALA A 9 -11.83 -10.09 -11.47
CA ALA A 9 -12.58 -10.24 -10.23
C ALA A 9 -13.37 -8.96 -9.89
N SER A 10 -14.38 -9.06 -9.02
CA SER A 10 -15.29 -7.95 -8.69
C SER A 10 -14.55 -6.70 -8.21
N PHE A 11 -13.62 -6.86 -7.25
CA PHE A 11 -12.82 -5.74 -6.73
C PHE A 11 -11.96 -5.07 -7.81
N GLN A 12 -11.45 -5.83 -8.79
CA GLN A 12 -10.63 -5.27 -9.87
C GLN A 12 -11.49 -4.39 -10.79
N LYS A 13 -12.71 -4.84 -11.12
CA LYS A 13 -13.67 -4.03 -11.89
C LYS A 13 -14.04 -2.75 -11.15
N GLU A 14 -14.24 -2.85 -9.83
CA GLU A 14 -14.58 -1.71 -8.99
C GLU A 14 -13.45 -0.68 -8.90
N VAL A 15 -12.19 -1.13 -8.72
CA VAL A 15 -11.02 -0.24 -8.79
C VAL A 15 -10.92 0.44 -10.14
N LEU A 16 -11.09 -0.28 -11.26
CA LEU A 16 -11.03 0.31 -12.60
C LEU A 16 -12.14 1.36 -12.81
N ASP A 17 -13.39 1.08 -12.44
CA ASP A 17 -14.48 2.06 -12.53
C ASP A 17 -14.24 3.28 -11.62
N LEU A 18 -13.73 3.06 -10.40
CA LEU A 18 -13.39 4.13 -9.46
C LEU A 18 -12.34 5.09 -10.03
N ILE A 19 -11.31 4.58 -10.69
CA ILE A 19 -10.29 5.39 -11.36
C ILE A 19 -10.68 5.83 -12.79
N GLY A 20 -11.90 5.50 -13.23
CA GLY A 20 -12.48 5.93 -14.51
C GLY A 20 -12.06 5.12 -15.74
N LEU A 21 -11.35 4.01 -15.57
CA LEU A 21 -10.94 3.13 -16.68
C LEU A 21 -12.10 2.22 -17.10
N ARG A 22 -12.70 2.53 -18.26
CA ARG A 22 -13.86 1.83 -18.83
C ARG A 22 -13.61 1.20 -20.20
N ASN A 23 -12.35 1.21 -20.65
CA ASN A 23 -11.93 0.57 -21.90
C ASN A 23 -12.18 -0.94 -21.85
N GLU A 24 -12.34 -1.58 -23.01
CA GLU A 24 -12.47 -3.03 -23.10
C GLU A 24 -11.27 -3.74 -22.48
N GLN A 25 -11.52 -4.83 -21.75
CA GLN A 25 -10.51 -5.57 -21.00
C GLN A 25 -10.30 -6.93 -21.68
N LEU A 26 -9.35 -6.96 -22.63
CA LEU A 26 -9.03 -8.15 -23.41
C LEU A 26 -8.04 -9.05 -22.66
N PHE A 27 -8.44 -10.31 -22.45
CA PHE A 27 -7.60 -11.33 -21.84
C PHE A 27 -6.93 -12.17 -22.92
N VAL A 28 -5.67 -11.83 -23.25
CA VAL A 28 -4.87 -12.55 -24.23
C VAL A 28 -4.47 -13.91 -23.67
N THR A 29 -5.17 -14.97 -24.09
CA THR A 29 -4.96 -16.37 -23.63
C THR A 29 -4.17 -17.24 -24.60
N GLU A 30 -3.89 -16.74 -25.80
CA GLU A 30 -3.11 -17.41 -26.84
C GLU A 30 -2.10 -16.43 -27.47
N PRO A 31 -1.06 -16.88 -28.20
CA PRO A 31 -0.13 -15.98 -28.88
C PRO A 31 -0.85 -15.07 -29.87
N THR A 32 -0.95 -13.78 -29.53
CA THR A 32 -1.67 -12.77 -30.31
C THR A 32 -0.68 -11.75 -30.89
N ALA A 33 -0.77 -11.50 -32.20
CA ALA A 33 -0.09 -10.37 -32.84
C ALA A 33 -0.91 -9.09 -32.64
N ILE A 34 -0.23 -7.99 -32.34
CA ILE A 34 -0.82 -6.66 -32.13
C ILE A 34 0.00 -5.67 -32.95
N ASP A 35 -0.65 -4.83 -33.75
CA ASP A 35 0.02 -3.89 -34.65
C ASP A 35 0.78 -2.78 -33.90
N GLU A 36 0.24 -2.33 -32.76
CA GLU A 36 0.83 -1.34 -31.87
C GLU A 36 0.56 -1.69 -30.40
N LEU A 37 1.60 -1.77 -29.57
CA LEU A 37 1.49 -2.08 -28.14
C LEU A 37 2.12 -0.97 -27.30
N ILE A 38 1.29 -0.18 -26.61
CA ILE A 38 1.75 0.86 -25.69
C ILE A 38 1.98 0.26 -24.30
N VAL A 39 3.24 0.18 -23.87
CA VAL A 39 3.62 -0.23 -22.51
C VAL A 39 4.14 0.99 -21.73
N PRO A 40 3.33 1.60 -20.84
CA PRO A 40 3.79 2.74 -20.05
C PRO A 40 4.80 2.31 -18.97
N LEU A 41 5.65 3.25 -18.55
CA LEU A 41 6.42 3.08 -17.31
C LEU A 41 5.46 2.96 -16.10
N PRO A 42 5.80 2.17 -15.08
CA PRO A 42 4.97 2.03 -13.89
C PRO A 42 4.88 3.37 -13.14
N GLY A 43 3.66 3.84 -12.84
CA GLY A 43 3.44 5.04 -12.05
C GLY A 43 3.70 4.86 -10.53
N ALA A 44 3.83 3.62 -10.09
CA ALA A 44 4.22 3.26 -8.73
C ALA A 44 4.96 1.92 -8.72
N CYS A 45 5.91 1.78 -7.81
CA CYS A 45 6.57 0.52 -7.49
C CYS A 45 6.67 0.37 -5.96
N ILE A 46 6.17 -0.75 -5.45
CA ILE A 46 6.01 -1.00 -4.01
C ILE A 46 7.38 -1.09 -3.35
N GLY A 47 7.59 -0.26 -2.32
CA GLY A 47 8.87 -0.12 -1.62
C GLY A 47 9.83 0.86 -2.29
N GLU A 48 9.50 1.37 -3.47
CA GLU A 48 10.41 2.14 -4.30
C GLU A 48 9.95 3.59 -4.51
N PHE A 49 8.80 3.80 -5.15
CA PHE A 49 8.29 5.13 -5.48
C PHE A 49 6.78 5.10 -5.78
N VAL A 50 6.12 6.25 -5.63
CA VAL A 50 4.84 6.58 -6.27
C VAL A 50 5.04 7.94 -6.92
N LEU A 51 4.70 8.06 -8.20
CA LEU A 51 4.67 9.35 -8.87
C LEU A 51 3.51 10.21 -8.35
N PRO A 52 3.72 11.52 -8.07
CA PRO A 52 2.64 12.44 -7.72
C PRO A 52 1.52 12.45 -8.76
N GLU A 53 1.86 12.34 -10.04
CA GLU A 53 0.92 12.27 -11.16
C GLU A 53 0.08 11.00 -11.10
N PHE A 54 0.70 9.86 -10.77
CA PHE A 54 0.00 8.59 -10.58
C PHE A 54 -0.92 8.64 -9.36
N ALA A 55 -0.43 9.11 -8.21
CA ALA A 55 -1.22 9.29 -7.00
C ALA A 55 -2.46 10.16 -7.23
N LYS A 56 -2.30 11.27 -7.96
CA LYS A 56 -3.40 12.15 -8.37
C LYS A 56 -4.34 11.51 -9.39
N ALA A 57 -3.83 10.68 -10.30
CA ALA A 57 -4.65 10.00 -11.30
C ALA A 57 -5.56 8.92 -10.68
N VAL A 58 -5.07 8.18 -9.68
CA VAL A 58 -5.80 7.07 -9.03
C VAL A 58 -6.58 7.50 -7.77
N GLY A 59 -6.20 8.60 -7.11
CA GLY A 59 -6.89 9.16 -5.95
C GLY A 59 -8.23 9.82 -6.30
N ARG A 60 -9.28 9.00 -6.44
CA ARG A 60 -10.61 9.41 -6.96
C ARG A 60 -11.78 9.21 -6.01
N HIS A 61 -11.58 8.54 -4.88
CA HIS A 61 -12.64 8.32 -3.90
C HIS A 61 -12.75 9.52 -2.96
N PRO A 62 -13.89 10.24 -2.93
CA PRO A 62 -14.04 11.44 -2.12
C PRO A 62 -13.99 11.09 -0.62
N SER A 63 -13.34 11.95 0.18
CA SER A 63 -13.32 11.79 1.64
C SER A 63 -14.74 11.92 2.21
N ARG A 64 -15.16 10.95 3.02
CA ARG A 64 -16.36 11.08 3.86
C ARG A 64 -16.11 12.07 5.00
N PRO A 65 -17.16 12.74 5.54
CA PRO A 65 -17.05 13.51 6.77
C PRO A 65 -16.50 12.65 7.90
N GLN A 66 -15.36 13.08 8.45
CA GLN A 66 -14.70 12.38 9.55
C GLN A 66 -15.53 12.46 10.83
N VAL A 67 -15.79 11.33 11.46
CA VAL A 67 -16.49 11.23 12.75
C VAL A 67 -15.46 11.38 13.86
N ALA A 68 -15.61 12.41 14.70
CA ALA A 68 -14.68 12.70 15.78
C ALA A 68 -14.54 11.51 16.75
N GLY A 69 -13.30 11.12 17.06
CA GLY A 69 -12.98 9.98 17.92
C GLY A 69 -13.28 8.60 17.32
N ARG A 70 -13.73 8.48 16.07
CA ARG A 70 -13.96 7.19 15.41
C ARG A 70 -12.63 6.51 15.10
N LYS A 71 -12.39 5.36 15.73
CA LYS A 71 -11.21 4.51 15.51
C LYS A 71 -11.65 3.23 14.78
N VAL A 72 -10.90 2.79 13.77
CA VAL A 72 -11.17 1.59 12.97
C VAL A 72 -9.96 0.66 13.00
N PHE A 73 -10.18 -0.62 13.22
CA PHE A 73 -9.16 -1.66 13.00
C PHE A 73 -9.53 -2.49 11.77
N LEU A 74 -8.64 -2.52 10.79
CA LEU A 74 -8.74 -3.34 9.59
C LEU A 74 -8.27 -4.76 9.92
N SER A 75 -9.23 -5.57 10.33
CA SER A 75 -9.05 -6.99 10.63
C SER A 75 -8.70 -7.78 9.38
N ARG A 76 -8.17 -8.99 9.60
CA ARG A 76 -7.87 -10.01 8.60
C ARG A 76 -8.47 -11.36 8.96
N SER A 77 -9.27 -11.45 10.02
CA SER A 77 -9.73 -12.71 10.61
C SER A 77 -10.72 -13.48 9.72
N GLY A 78 -11.34 -12.82 8.73
CA GLY A 78 -12.19 -13.48 7.72
C GLY A 78 -11.42 -14.04 6.51
N LEU A 79 -10.10 -13.82 6.39
CA LEU A 79 -9.31 -14.31 5.25
C LEU A 79 -9.01 -15.82 5.28
N GLY A 80 -9.28 -16.50 6.40
CA GLY A 80 -9.06 -17.93 6.61
C GLY A 80 -7.60 -18.32 6.88
N ASP A 81 -7.43 -19.56 7.36
CA ASP A 81 -6.14 -20.11 7.76
C ASP A 81 -5.09 -20.06 6.64
N GLY A 82 -3.83 -19.81 7.00
CA GLY A 82 -2.69 -19.78 6.07
C GLY A 82 -2.58 -18.53 5.18
N ARG A 83 -3.42 -17.50 5.38
CA ARG A 83 -3.32 -16.19 4.68
C ARG A 83 -2.92 -15.02 5.56
N GLY A 84 -2.97 -15.16 6.89
CA GLY A 84 -2.36 -14.21 7.83
C GLY A 84 -0.87 -14.51 7.99
N SER A 85 0.03 -13.56 7.71
CA SER A 85 1.47 -13.79 7.98
C SER A 85 1.81 -13.74 9.48
N ILE A 86 0.82 -13.46 10.32
CA ILE A 86 0.91 -13.29 11.77
C ILE A 86 0.05 -14.34 12.46
N GLU A 87 0.60 -14.99 13.49
CA GLU A 87 -0.04 -16.06 14.27
C GLU A 87 -1.38 -15.63 14.90
N ASN A 88 -1.50 -14.36 15.29
CA ASN A 88 -2.66 -13.77 15.96
C ASN A 88 -3.73 -13.18 15.00
N ASP A 89 -3.65 -13.46 13.70
CA ASP A 89 -4.65 -13.02 12.71
C ASP A 89 -5.92 -13.89 12.77
N GLY A 90 -5.75 -15.21 12.93
CA GLY A 90 -6.85 -16.20 12.83
C GLY A 90 -7.57 -16.52 14.14
N ASP A 91 -7.01 -16.14 15.30
CA ASP A 91 -7.57 -16.45 16.63
C ASP A 91 -8.47 -15.32 17.20
N HIS A 92 -8.74 -14.29 16.40
CA HIS A 92 -9.43 -13.05 16.80
C HIS A 92 -8.79 -12.32 18.00
N THR A 93 -7.52 -12.57 18.35
CA THR A 93 -6.87 -11.90 19.49
C THR A 93 -6.69 -10.41 19.22
N LEU A 94 -6.30 -10.03 18.00
CA LEU A 94 -6.23 -8.62 17.61
C LEU A 94 -7.63 -7.97 17.54
N ASP A 95 -8.64 -8.66 16.98
CA ASP A 95 -10.03 -8.16 16.93
C ASP A 95 -10.54 -7.80 18.33
N ARG A 96 -10.33 -8.70 19.31
CA ARG A 96 -10.73 -8.47 20.72
C ARG A 96 -9.97 -7.30 21.34
N LEU A 97 -8.64 -7.30 21.23
CA LEU A 97 -7.79 -6.24 21.79
C LEU A 97 -8.18 -4.84 21.27
N PHE A 98 -8.38 -4.69 19.95
CA PHE A 98 -8.77 -3.41 19.38
C PHE A 98 -10.22 -3.02 19.75
N ALA A 99 -11.15 -3.98 19.83
CA ALA A 99 -12.52 -3.71 20.27
C ALA A 99 -12.58 -3.22 21.73
N ASP A 100 -11.83 -3.85 22.63
CA ASP A 100 -11.70 -3.45 24.04
C ASP A 100 -11.10 -2.04 24.20
N HIS A 101 -10.34 -1.58 23.21
CA HIS A 101 -9.80 -0.21 23.10
C HIS A 101 -10.67 0.78 22.29
N GLY A 102 -11.93 0.42 22.02
CA GLY A 102 -12.93 1.29 21.41
C GLY A 102 -12.80 1.44 19.88
N PHE A 103 -12.15 0.50 19.20
CA PHE A 103 -12.09 0.47 17.74
C PHE A 103 -13.29 -0.29 17.16
N THR A 104 -13.81 0.21 16.05
CA THR A 104 -14.71 -0.55 15.18
C THR A 104 -13.90 -1.57 14.40
N ILE A 105 -14.24 -2.85 14.52
CA ILE A 105 -13.56 -3.93 13.78
C ILE A 105 -14.20 -4.03 12.39
N VAL A 106 -13.41 -3.77 11.35
CA VAL A 106 -13.81 -3.83 9.94
C VAL A 106 -13.07 -4.99 9.28
N ARG A 107 -13.78 -5.86 8.56
CA ARG A 107 -13.20 -6.94 7.73
C ARG A 107 -13.27 -6.52 6.26
N PRO A 108 -12.18 -6.06 5.64
CA PRO A 108 -12.22 -5.53 4.27
C PRO A 108 -12.72 -6.53 3.24
N GLU A 109 -12.47 -7.83 3.44
CA GLU A 109 -12.93 -8.92 2.59
C GLU A 109 -14.46 -9.10 2.53
N GLU A 110 -15.20 -8.55 3.50
CA GLU A 110 -16.67 -8.55 3.53
C GLU A 110 -17.28 -7.32 2.82
N LEU A 111 -16.44 -6.37 2.40
CA LEU A 111 -16.83 -5.06 1.88
C LEU A 111 -16.39 -4.82 0.43
N SER A 112 -17.19 -4.06 -0.32
CA SER A 112 -16.76 -3.46 -1.60
C SER A 112 -15.59 -2.48 -1.40
N VAL A 113 -14.84 -2.20 -2.47
CA VAL A 113 -13.70 -1.27 -2.42
C VAL A 113 -14.17 0.13 -1.97
N ARG A 114 -15.33 0.59 -2.43
CA ARG A 114 -15.93 1.87 -2.03
C ARG A 114 -16.32 1.89 -0.56
N GLU A 115 -16.88 0.80 -0.02
CA GLU A 115 -17.20 0.68 1.41
C GLU A 115 -15.92 0.66 2.27
N GLN A 116 -14.86 -0.04 1.86
CA GLN A 116 -13.57 0.00 2.55
C GLN A 116 -12.99 1.43 2.61
N LEU A 117 -13.11 2.19 1.53
CA LEU A 117 -12.64 3.58 1.45
C LEU A 117 -13.52 4.56 2.26
N ASP A 118 -14.83 4.33 2.32
CA ASP A 118 -15.76 5.07 3.19
C ASP A 118 -15.48 4.82 4.67
N GLU A 119 -15.22 3.55 5.03
CA GLU A 119 -14.84 3.13 6.38
C GLU A 119 -13.55 3.79 6.85
N MET A 120 -12.51 3.81 6.00
CA MET A 120 -11.25 4.48 6.32
C MET A 120 -11.38 6.00 6.36
N THR A 121 -11.97 6.63 5.33
CA THR A 121 -11.99 8.12 5.23
C THR A 121 -12.90 8.80 6.26
N SER A 122 -13.89 8.09 6.80
CA SER A 122 -14.75 8.60 7.89
C SER A 122 -14.14 8.42 9.29
N ALA A 123 -13.06 7.65 9.43
CA ALA A 123 -12.38 7.44 10.70
C ALA A 123 -11.30 8.50 10.97
N GLU A 124 -11.11 8.84 12.24
CA GLU A 124 -10.00 9.68 12.70
C GLU A 124 -8.70 8.88 12.77
N ILE A 125 -8.79 7.62 13.19
CA ILE A 125 -7.68 6.69 13.30
C ILE A 125 -8.05 5.38 12.62
N VAL A 126 -7.20 4.92 11.70
CA VAL A 126 -7.24 3.58 11.12
C VAL A 126 -5.98 2.84 11.54
N VAL A 127 -6.15 1.64 12.08
CA VAL A 127 -5.05 0.71 12.36
C VAL A 127 -5.24 -0.52 11.50
N GLY A 128 -4.17 -1.07 10.96
CA GLY A 128 -4.22 -2.35 10.23
C GLY A 128 -2.87 -3.03 10.24
N LEU A 129 -2.82 -4.26 9.74
CA LEU A 129 -1.53 -4.90 9.44
C LEU A 129 -0.99 -4.37 8.11
N GLU A 130 0.33 -4.31 8.00
CA GLU A 130 1.04 -3.95 6.79
C GLU A 130 0.59 -4.82 5.59
N GLY A 131 -0.20 -4.27 4.65
CA GLY A 131 -0.71 -5.05 3.52
C GLY A 131 -1.55 -4.29 2.50
N SER A 132 -2.21 -5.05 1.62
CA SER A 132 -3.02 -4.53 0.51
C SER A 132 -4.10 -3.54 0.93
N ALA A 133 -4.75 -3.74 2.09
CA ALA A 133 -5.78 -2.83 2.59
C ALA A 133 -5.28 -1.39 2.80
N LEU A 134 -4.01 -1.21 3.20
CA LEU A 134 -3.40 0.10 3.38
C LEU A 134 -2.86 0.72 2.08
N HIS A 135 -2.69 -0.09 1.01
CA HIS A 135 -2.40 0.46 -0.33
C HIS A 135 -3.63 1.16 -0.94
N SER A 136 -4.84 0.77 -0.53
CA SER A 136 -6.09 1.40 -0.97
C SER A 136 -6.17 2.90 -0.64
N VAL A 137 -5.35 3.42 0.28
CA VAL A 137 -5.21 4.86 0.56
C VAL A 137 -4.76 5.66 -0.67
N LEU A 138 -4.07 5.05 -1.64
CA LEU A 138 -3.79 5.67 -2.94
C LEU A 138 -5.06 6.06 -3.70
N LEU A 139 -6.16 5.32 -3.52
CA LEU A 139 -7.44 5.55 -4.20
C LEU A 139 -8.26 6.68 -3.57
N MET A 140 -7.88 7.18 -2.40
CA MET A 140 -8.55 8.31 -1.74
C MET A 140 -8.17 9.64 -2.40
N GLU A 141 -9.11 10.57 -2.49
CA GLU A 141 -8.85 11.95 -2.92
C GLU A 141 -8.10 12.74 -1.82
N ASP A 142 -7.28 13.72 -2.21
CA ASP A 142 -6.53 14.56 -1.27
C ASP A 142 -7.35 15.79 -0.80
N PRO A 143 -7.16 16.27 0.44
CA PRO A 143 -6.23 15.78 1.45
C PRO A 143 -6.81 14.62 2.29
N VAL A 144 -6.04 13.55 2.46
CA VAL A 144 -6.40 12.46 3.38
C VAL A 144 -6.18 12.91 4.83
N ARG A 145 -7.26 12.99 5.62
CA ARG A 145 -7.25 13.51 7.01
C ARG A 145 -7.03 12.43 8.07
N THR A 146 -7.48 11.22 7.78
CA THR A 146 -7.36 10.04 8.64
C THR A 146 -5.89 9.76 9.01
N LYS A 147 -5.64 9.47 10.28
CA LYS A 147 -4.35 8.97 10.74
C LYS A 147 -4.28 7.46 10.61
N PHE A 148 -3.22 6.96 9.99
CA PHE A 148 -2.99 5.54 9.78
C PHE A 148 -1.84 5.03 10.66
N TRP A 149 -2.04 3.87 11.28
CA TRP A 149 -0.97 3.11 11.90
C TRP A 149 -0.94 1.70 11.29
N ALA A 150 0.23 1.28 10.82
CA ALA A 150 0.43 -0.09 10.38
C ALA A 150 1.19 -0.89 11.44
N LEU A 151 0.73 -2.09 11.78
CA LEU A 151 1.56 -3.05 12.51
C LEU A 151 2.41 -3.81 11.48
N THR A 152 3.73 -3.76 11.64
CA THR A 152 4.66 -4.46 10.73
C THR A 152 4.49 -5.96 10.82
N ARG A 153 4.66 -6.65 9.68
CA ARG A 153 4.72 -8.13 9.64
C ARG A 153 6.05 -8.67 9.10
N HIS A 154 7.04 -7.80 8.90
CA HIS A 154 8.36 -8.16 8.34
C HIS A 154 9.48 -7.46 9.09
N ARG A 155 10.47 -8.21 9.60
CA ARG A 155 11.70 -7.62 10.18
C ARG A 155 12.66 -6.98 9.15
N GLY A 156 12.26 -6.90 7.87
CA GLY A 156 13.14 -6.63 6.73
C GLY A 156 13.23 -5.18 6.26
N GLY A 157 12.30 -4.32 6.65
CA GLY A 157 12.35 -2.90 6.29
C GLY A 157 10.99 -2.23 6.16
N SER A 158 10.74 -1.25 7.01
CA SER A 158 9.84 -0.15 6.68
C SER A 158 10.33 0.58 5.42
N GLY A 159 9.40 1.12 4.64
CA GLY A 159 9.68 1.72 3.32
C GLY A 159 8.60 1.39 2.29
N VAL A 160 7.96 0.23 2.43
CA VAL A 160 6.81 -0.26 1.65
C VAL A 160 5.63 0.72 1.61
N TYR A 161 5.57 1.72 2.50
CA TYR A 161 4.56 2.79 2.50
C TYR A 161 5.16 4.20 2.62
N ALA A 162 6.49 4.34 2.75
CA ALA A 162 7.12 5.66 2.89
C ALA A 162 6.89 6.53 1.63
N HIS A 163 6.91 5.88 0.47
CA HIS A 163 6.62 6.52 -0.82
C HIS A 163 5.14 6.91 -0.97
N ILE A 164 4.19 6.09 -0.48
CA ILE A 164 2.75 6.43 -0.43
C ILE A 164 2.52 7.59 0.55
N LYS A 165 3.12 7.52 1.76
CA LYS A 165 3.07 8.57 2.79
C LYS A 165 3.55 9.91 2.23
N SER A 166 4.65 9.92 1.48
CA SER A 166 5.17 11.12 0.81
C SER A 166 4.19 11.62 -0.26
N ALA A 167 3.82 10.78 -1.23
CA ALA A 167 2.99 11.16 -2.38
C ALA A 167 1.57 11.64 -2.00
N LYS A 168 1.02 11.14 -0.89
CA LYS A 168 -0.31 11.50 -0.36
C LYS A 168 -0.26 12.38 0.90
N SER A 169 0.93 12.83 1.31
CA SER A 169 1.15 13.63 2.54
C SER A 169 0.49 13.05 3.80
N LEU A 170 0.52 11.72 3.96
CA LEU A 170 -0.25 11.03 5.00
C LEU A 170 0.30 11.22 6.41
N SER A 171 -0.60 11.33 7.38
CA SER A 171 -0.30 10.98 8.77
C SER A 171 -0.28 9.45 8.89
N TYR A 172 0.84 8.83 8.53
CA TYR A 172 1.05 7.37 8.53
C TYR A 172 2.34 7.01 9.26
N GLU A 173 2.33 6.03 10.17
CA GLU A 173 3.56 5.40 10.69
C GLU A 173 3.40 3.87 10.79
N THR A 174 4.50 3.15 10.63
CA THR A 174 4.58 1.69 10.89
C THR A 174 5.13 1.44 12.29
N LEU A 175 4.51 0.55 13.07
CA LEU A 175 4.87 0.18 14.43
C LEU A 175 5.37 -1.28 14.49
N ASN A 176 6.47 -1.53 15.23
CA ASN A 176 7.04 -2.85 15.44
C ASN A 176 6.74 -3.41 16.84
N PHE A 177 5.87 -4.42 16.86
CA PHE A 177 5.58 -5.25 18.01
C PHE A 177 6.01 -6.71 17.79
N THR A 178 6.97 -7.01 16.90
CA THR A 178 7.30 -8.40 16.52
C THR A 178 8.21 -9.11 17.55
N THR A 179 7.69 -10.11 18.28
CA THR A 179 8.44 -10.77 19.37
C THR A 179 9.45 -11.79 18.87
N ARG A 180 8.98 -12.77 18.08
CA ARG A 180 9.75 -13.95 17.69
C ARG A 180 9.39 -14.40 16.29
N ARG A 181 10.38 -14.94 15.58
CA ARG A 181 10.18 -15.62 14.30
C ARG A 181 9.63 -17.01 14.60
N ILE A 182 8.34 -17.19 14.37
CA ILE A 182 7.69 -18.50 14.35
C ILE A 182 7.55 -18.85 12.88
N ARG A 183 8.05 -20.02 12.47
CA ARG A 183 7.97 -20.47 11.08
C ARG A 183 7.15 -21.75 11.06
N THR A 184 5.83 -21.59 11.05
CA THR A 184 4.87 -22.68 10.87
C THR A 184 4.52 -22.82 9.39
N ALA A 185 3.55 -23.67 9.05
CA ALA A 185 2.99 -23.68 7.71
C ALA A 185 2.17 -22.40 7.40
N ASP A 186 1.65 -21.75 8.45
CA ASP A 186 0.58 -20.77 8.34
C ASP A 186 0.95 -19.34 8.79
N ALA A 187 2.07 -19.15 9.51
CA ALA A 187 2.56 -17.84 9.97
C ALA A 187 4.10 -17.74 9.98
N ASP A 188 4.61 -16.52 9.78
CA ASP A 188 6.05 -16.17 9.76
C ASP A 188 6.50 -15.34 10.98
N VAL A 189 5.55 -14.71 11.69
CA VAL A 189 5.78 -13.73 12.78
C VAL A 189 4.67 -13.82 13.84
N ALA A 190 4.96 -13.46 15.08
CA ALA A 190 3.97 -13.18 16.13
C ALA A 190 4.13 -11.76 16.71
N LEU A 191 3.04 -11.18 17.19
CA LEU A 191 3.03 -9.85 17.81
C LEU A 191 3.08 -9.93 19.34
N ASP A 192 3.66 -8.90 19.95
CA ASP A 192 3.73 -8.64 21.39
C ASP A 192 2.38 -8.07 21.82
N VAL A 193 1.37 -8.94 21.94
CA VAL A 193 0.00 -8.55 22.27
C VAL A 193 -0.04 -7.74 23.56
N GLU A 194 0.74 -8.12 24.58
CA GLU A 194 0.83 -7.35 25.83
C GLU A 194 1.49 -5.98 25.65
N ALA A 195 2.58 -5.85 24.88
CA ALA A 195 3.18 -4.53 24.65
C ALA A 195 2.31 -3.65 23.75
N LEU A 196 1.56 -4.25 22.83
CA LEU A 196 0.56 -3.57 22.01
C LEU A 196 -0.59 -3.06 22.88
N GLU A 197 -1.10 -3.87 23.81
CA GLU A 197 -2.09 -3.46 24.80
C GLU A 197 -1.58 -2.31 25.68
N ARG A 198 -0.37 -2.43 26.27
CA ARG A 198 0.26 -1.35 27.03
C ARG A 198 0.41 -0.06 26.22
N ALA A 199 0.68 -0.17 24.91
CA ALA A 199 0.74 0.98 24.01
C ALA A 199 -0.66 1.58 23.75
N LEU A 200 -1.68 0.76 23.50
CA LEU A 200 -3.07 1.21 23.32
C LEU A 200 -3.62 1.90 24.59
N GLN A 201 -3.36 1.33 25.77
CA GLN A 201 -3.72 1.92 27.07
C GLN A 201 -3.05 3.30 27.27
N SER A 202 -1.72 3.37 27.11
CA SER A 202 -0.95 4.59 27.38
C SER A 202 -1.11 5.72 26.35
N THR A 203 -1.78 5.45 25.22
CA THR A 203 -2.02 6.41 24.13
C THR A 203 -3.49 6.67 23.82
N ASP A 204 -4.44 6.13 24.60
CA ASP A 204 -5.88 6.15 24.29
C ASP A 204 -6.13 5.68 22.84
N GLY A 205 -5.73 4.44 22.53
CA GLY A 205 -5.85 3.87 21.20
C GLY A 205 -5.16 4.70 20.11
N PHE A 206 -3.90 5.07 20.34
CA PHE A 206 -3.06 5.88 19.43
C PHE A 206 -3.63 7.27 19.07
N SER A 207 -4.46 7.87 19.93
CA SER A 207 -4.99 9.22 19.76
C SER A 207 -4.18 10.30 20.50
N ARG A 208 -3.54 9.95 21.62
CA ARG A 208 -2.81 10.85 22.52
C ARG A 208 -1.44 10.29 22.87
N ASN A 209 -0.57 11.10 23.49
CA ASN A 209 0.72 10.66 24.04
C ASN A 209 1.62 9.90 23.03
N LEU A 210 1.61 10.34 21.76
CA LEU A 210 2.18 9.56 20.65
C LEU A 210 3.70 9.37 20.74
N ALA A 211 4.42 10.21 21.49
CA ALA A 211 5.84 10.03 21.79
C ALA A 211 6.15 8.70 22.51
N ALA A 212 5.16 8.10 23.21
CA ALA A 212 5.29 6.76 23.77
C ALA A 212 5.49 5.66 22.69
N LEU A 213 5.18 5.96 21.44
CA LEU A 213 5.35 5.06 20.29
C LEU A 213 6.69 5.26 19.58
N ASP A 214 7.49 6.28 19.90
CA ASP A 214 8.69 6.64 19.09
C ASP A 214 9.72 5.50 18.97
N GLN A 215 9.88 4.70 20.02
CA GLN A 215 10.75 3.51 20.04
C GLN A 215 10.16 2.30 19.29
N ARG A 216 8.87 2.36 18.95
CA ARG A 216 8.14 1.34 18.18
C ARG A 216 8.02 1.74 16.70
N ILE A 217 8.18 3.01 16.33
CA ILE A 217 8.12 3.44 14.93
C ILE A 217 9.29 2.82 14.15
N GLU A 218 8.96 2.05 13.12
CA GLU A 218 9.97 1.55 12.20
C GLU A 218 10.51 2.69 11.34
N ARG A 219 11.83 2.88 11.42
CA ARG A 219 12.55 3.79 10.52
C ARG A 219 13.06 2.98 9.33
N PRO A 220 12.86 3.45 8.08
CA PRO A 220 13.38 2.75 6.91
C PRO A 220 14.85 2.45 7.08
N SER A 221 15.25 1.24 6.69
CA SER A 221 16.65 1.00 6.38
C SER A 221 17.01 1.89 5.17
N ASP A 222 18.28 2.29 5.05
CA ASP A 222 18.81 3.07 3.90
C ASP A 222 18.86 2.23 2.61
N PHE A 223 17.83 1.41 2.36
CA PHE A 223 17.64 0.59 1.18
C PHE A 223 17.36 1.50 -0.02
N GLN A 224 18.43 2.02 -0.59
CA GLN A 224 18.38 2.77 -1.84
C GLN A 224 17.68 1.95 -2.92
N THR A 225 16.62 2.54 -3.44
CA THR A 225 15.71 2.05 -4.46
C THR A 225 16.46 1.44 -5.66
N ARG A 226 16.18 0.18 -6.00
CA ARG A 226 16.82 -0.52 -7.13
C ARG A 226 15.96 -0.45 -8.39
N LEU A 227 15.54 0.77 -8.72
CA LEU A 227 14.85 1.12 -9.96
C LEU A 227 15.61 0.59 -11.20
N MET A 228 16.95 0.66 -11.19
CA MET A 228 17.84 0.07 -12.20
C MET A 228 17.64 -1.45 -12.37
N GLY A 229 17.36 -2.17 -11.27
CA GLY A 229 17.08 -3.61 -11.27
C GLY A 229 15.71 -3.96 -11.84
N HIS A 230 14.71 -3.08 -11.70
CA HIS A 230 13.41 -3.26 -12.33
C HIS A 230 13.46 -3.06 -13.86
N LEU A 231 14.21 -2.07 -14.35
CA LEU A 231 14.48 -1.97 -15.80
C LEU A 231 15.29 -3.16 -16.33
N HIS A 232 16.34 -3.58 -15.61
CA HIS A 232 17.24 -4.64 -16.08
C HIS A 232 16.57 -6.03 -16.14
N ASN A 233 15.61 -6.30 -15.25
CA ASN A 233 14.83 -7.54 -15.25
C ASN A 233 13.52 -7.44 -16.06
N GLY A 234 13.14 -6.25 -16.51
CA GLY A 234 12.02 -6.04 -17.42
C GLY A 234 12.37 -6.58 -18.80
N GLN A 235 11.53 -7.45 -19.36
CA GLN A 235 11.66 -7.98 -20.73
C GLN A 235 11.28 -6.95 -21.80
N VAL A 236 11.67 -5.69 -21.57
CA VAL A 236 11.31 -4.51 -22.35
C VAL A 236 12.35 -4.37 -23.48
N ARG A 237 12.21 -5.20 -24.51
CA ARG A 237 12.85 -4.96 -25.80
C ARG A 237 12.05 -3.90 -26.55
N LEU A 238 12.44 -2.64 -26.34
CA LEU A 238 11.96 -1.52 -27.13
C LEU A 238 12.58 -1.61 -28.53
N ASP A 239 11.78 -1.38 -29.56
CA ASP A 239 12.10 -1.75 -30.93
C ASP A 239 12.79 -0.64 -31.73
N GLY A 240 14.01 -0.32 -31.29
CA GLY A 240 15.09 0.13 -32.17
C GLY A 240 15.03 1.56 -32.71
N ARG A 241 13.95 2.28 -32.47
CA ARG A 241 14.07 3.69 -32.07
C ARG A 241 14.20 3.55 -30.54
N ASP A 242 15.36 3.83 -29.92
CA ASP A 242 15.79 3.51 -28.51
C ASP A 242 16.26 4.72 -27.62
N GLY A 243 15.43 5.12 -26.65
CA GLY A 243 15.52 6.39 -25.86
C GLY A 243 14.27 6.56 -24.97
N ALA A 244 13.67 7.76 -24.86
CA ALA A 244 12.29 8.11 -24.42
C ALA A 244 11.72 7.49 -23.13
N ALA A 245 11.60 6.16 -23.11
CA ALA A 245 11.48 5.40 -21.86
C ALA A 245 12.75 5.57 -21.01
N ARG A 246 13.90 5.77 -21.67
CA ARG A 246 15.14 6.38 -21.16
C ARG A 246 14.77 7.76 -20.53
N ASP A 247 14.07 8.67 -21.22
CA ASP A 247 13.71 10.03 -20.75
C ASP A 247 12.83 10.05 -19.49
N ALA A 248 11.65 9.47 -19.61
CA ALA A 248 10.66 9.41 -18.55
C ALA A 248 11.18 8.69 -17.28
N TYR A 249 12.18 7.82 -17.43
CA TYR A 249 12.85 7.09 -16.35
C TYR A 249 13.82 7.94 -15.53
N LEU A 250 14.45 8.97 -16.10
CA LEU A 250 15.50 9.73 -15.38
C LEU A 250 15.03 11.08 -14.79
N ALA A 251 13.80 11.52 -15.01
CA ALA A 251 13.17 12.64 -14.28
C ALA A 251 12.29 12.17 -13.09
N LEU A 252 11.70 10.96 -13.20
CA LEU A 252 11.21 10.13 -12.08
C LEU A 252 12.20 10.11 -10.88
N ARG A 253 13.47 10.19 -11.27
CA ARG A 253 14.71 10.04 -10.53
C ARG A 253 15.23 11.32 -9.88
N SER A 254 14.68 12.48 -10.27
CA SER A 254 15.11 13.78 -9.74
C SER A 254 14.18 14.21 -8.60
N ARG A 255 12.85 14.06 -8.75
CA ARG A 255 11.84 14.70 -7.86
C ARG A 255 11.42 13.94 -6.60
N SER A 256 12.22 12.97 -6.17
CA SER A 256 12.40 12.75 -4.74
C SER A 256 13.26 13.84 -4.05
N GLY A 257 13.95 14.74 -4.79
CA GLY A 257 14.57 15.97 -4.24
C GLY A 257 15.30 17.01 -5.13
N GLU A 258 15.86 16.68 -6.31
CA GLU A 258 16.97 17.40 -6.99
C GLU A 258 16.79 17.64 -8.54
N PRO A 259 17.74 18.25 -9.30
CA PRO A 259 17.58 18.68 -10.72
C PRO A 259 18.24 17.81 -11.85
N ASP A 260 18.46 18.41 -13.04
CA ASP A 260 18.11 17.89 -14.38
C ASP A 260 19.20 17.20 -15.27
N GLU A 261 20.40 16.81 -14.79
CA GLU A 261 21.52 16.37 -15.67
C GLU A 261 21.20 15.24 -16.67
N VAL A 262 20.17 14.44 -16.37
CA VAL A 262 19.97 13.17 -17.03
C VAL A 262 19.19 13.24 -18.34
N ALA A 263 18.35 14.26 -18.57
CA ALA A 263 17.56 14.44 -19.80
C ALA A 263 18.38 14.28 -21.10
N THR A 264 19.66 14.66 -21.06
CA THR A 264 20.63 14.52 -22.15
C THR A 264 20.82 13.08 -22.64
N LEU A 265 20.69 12.11 -21.74
CA LEU A 265 21.11 10.74 -21.99
C LEU A 265 20.00 9.93 -22.65
N LEU A 266 18.98 10.56 -23.28
CA LEU A 266 17.63 9.98 -23.33
C LEU A 266 16.79 10.16 -24.61
N GLU A 267 17.15 11.05 -25.52
CA GLU A 267 16.34 11.37 -26.71
C GLU A 267 15.90 10.17 -27.61
N PRO A 268 16.78 9.24 -28.08
CA PRO A 268 16.56 8.45 -29.31
C PRO A 268 15.50 7.32 -29.45
N LEU A 269 14.39 7.23 -28.68
CA LEU A 269 13.22 6.29 -28.95
C LEU A 269 12.11 7.00 -29.68
N PHE A 270 11.90 8.21 -29.21
CA PHE A 270 11.36 9.22 -30.04
C PHE A 270 12.38 9.44 -31.16
#